data_AF-A0A9D8J6L5-F1
#
_entry.id   AF-A0A9D8J6L5-F1
#
_cell.length_a   1.000
_cell.length_b   1.000
_cell.length_c   1.000
_cell.angle_alpha   90.00
_cell.angle_beta   90.00
_cell.angle_gamma   90.00
#
_symmetry.space_group_name_H-M   'P 1'
#
loop_
_entity.id
_entity.type
_entity.pdbx_description
1 polymer ?
#
loop_
_entity_poly.entity_id
_entity_poly.type
_entity_poly.pdbx_seq_one_letter_code
_entity_poly.pdbx_strand_id
1 'polypeptide(L)'
;MVVVLVMLLNMGYAKDRYQSLVDEYRCMVCQGQSIADSSTPVAVSMRNQVKKMIDSGKTDEEIDQYFIERFGEGVKLSPIKSQKHGALWLFPGLLFLWLVRTVLIKFRNL
;
A
#
# COMPACT_ATOMS: atom_id res chain seq x y z
N MET A 1 -1.40 -25.73 9.54
CA MET A 1 -2.01 -25.39 10.84
C MET A 1 -2.12 -23.87 11.07
N VAL A 2 -1.14 -23.05 10.66
CA VAL A 2 -1.17 -21.58 10.83
C VAL A 2 -2.23 -20.88 9.95
N VAL A 3 -2.48 -21.37 8.73
CA VAL A 3 -3.43 -20.73 7.78
C VAL A 3 -4.89 -20.75 8.28
N VAL A 4 -5.31 -21.83 8.95
CA VAL A 4 -6.66 -21.97 9.51
C VAL A 4 -6.87 -21.01 10.69
N LEU A 5 -5.84 -20.80 11.51
CA LEU A 5 -5.88 -19.83 12.62
C LEU A 5 -6.00 -18.39 12.11
N VAL A 6 -5.28 -18.03 11.04
CA VAL A 6 -5.39 -16.71 10.38
C VAL A 6 -6.77 -16.52 9.74
N MET A 7 -7.34 -17.56 9.13
CA MET A 7 -8.71 -17.52 8.59
C MET A 7 -9.78 -17.34 9.67
N LEU A 8 -9.64 -18.01 10.82
CA LEU A 8 -10.62 -17.93 11.92
C LEU A 8 -10.59 -16.57 12.66
N LEU A 9 -9.41 -15.93 12.78
CA LEU A 9 -9.31 -14.59 13.36
C LEU A 9 -9.92 -13.49 12.46
N ASN A 10 -10.01 -13.73 11.15
CA ASN A 10 -10.54 -12.77 10.19
C ASN A 10 -12.09 -12.75 10.13
N MET A 11 -12.76 -13.74 10.74
CA MET A 11 -14.22 -13.90 10.66
C MET A 11 -15.00 -13.05 11.70
N GLY A 12 -14.30 -12.41 12.66
CA GLY A 12 -14.92 -11.70 13.78
C GLY A 12 -14.86 -10.17 13.72
N TYR A 13 -14.27 -9.58 12.68
CA TYR A 13 -14.07 -8.13 12.62
C TYR A 13 -14.70 -7.56 11.34
N ALA A 14 -16.00 -7.27 11.41
CA ALA A 14 -16.65 -6.41 10.42
C ALA A 14 -16.10 -4.99 10.63
N LYS A 15 -15.00 -4.67 9.96
CA LYS A 15 -14.40 -3.35 10.00
C LYS A 15 -15.30 -2.39 9.24
N ASP A 16 -15.82 -1.35 9.90
CA ASP A 16 -16.59 -0.31 9.23
C ASP A 16 -15.79 0.27 8.06
N ARG A 17 -16.46 0.59 6.95
CA ARG A 17 -15.81 1.18 5.75
C ARG A 17 -14.96 2.41 6.08
N TYR A 18 -15.38 3.20 7.06
CA TYR A 18 -14.59 4.31 7.59
C TYR A 18 -13.29 3.84 8.24
N GLN A 19 -13.35 2.81 9.10
CA GLN A 19 -12.20 2.27 9.80
C GLN A 19 -11.20 1.59 8.84
N SER A 20 -11.67 0.94 7.78
CA SER A 20 -10.78 0.37 6.77
C SER A 20 -9.99 1.45 6.03
N LEU A 21 -10.65 2.54 5.63
CA LEU A 21 -9.99 3.65 4.92
C LEU A 21 -8.98 4.37 5.82
N VAL A 22 -9.37 4.69 7.06
CA VAL A 22 -8.51 5.45 7.98
C VAL A 22 -7.27 4.65 8.42
N ASP A 23 -7.37 3.32 8.51
CA ASP A 23 -6.21 2.46 8.78
C ASP A 23 -5.28 2.29 7.57
N GLU A 24 -5.78 2.49 6.36
CA GLU A 24 -5.00 2.33 5.13
C GLU A 24 -4.19 3.58 4.77
N TYR A 25 -4.48 4.75 5.36
CA TYR A 25 -3.72 5.97 5.14
C TYR A 25 -2.66 6.21 6.23
N ARG A 26 -1.42 6.49 5.81
CA ARG A 26 -0.34 6.93 6.70
C ARG A 26 -0.47 8.43 6.97
N CYS A 27 -0.21 8.83 8.20
CA CYS A 27 -0.01 10.24 8.52
C CYS A 27 1.36 10.68 7.97
N MET A 28 1.38 11.47 6.89
CA MET A 28 2.62 11.97 6.26
C MET A 28 3.52 12.79 7.21
N VAL A 29 2.92 13.39 8.23
CA VAL A 29 3.60 14.23 9.24
C VAL A 29 3.95 13.46 10.51
N CYS A 30 3.48 12.22 10.64
CA CYS A 30 3.75 11.38 11.80
C CYS A 30 4.76 10.31 11.41
N GLN A 31 5.62 9.91 12.35
CA GLN A 31 6.68 8.93 12.15
C GLN A 31 6.11 7.51 11.89
N GLY A 32 5.57 7.26 10.69
CA GLY A 32 5.15 5.94 10.22
C GLY A 32 3.84 5.39 10.81
N GLN A 33 3.01 6.22 11.45
CA GLN A 33 1.74 5.81 12.05
C GLN A 33 0.54 6.05 11.13
N SER A 34 -0.55 5.30 11.34
CA SER A 34 -1.82 5.48 10.62
C SER A 34 -2.48 6.82 11.00
N ILE A 35 -3.37 7.34 10.15
CA ILE A 35 -4.21 8.49 10.52
C ILE A 35 -5.28 8.15 11.55
N ALA A 36 -5.56 6.85 11.79
CA ALA A 36 -6.43 6.38 12.87
C ALA A 36 -5.79 6.63 14.24
N ASP A 37 -4.52 6.26 14.36
CA ASP A 37 -3.76 6.28 15.62
C ASP A 37 -3.15 7.66 15.91
N SER A 38 -2.98 8.50 14.88
CA SER A 38 -2.36 9.82 15.03
C SER A 38 -3.36 10.92 15.41
N SER A 39 -3.06 11.64 16.49
CA SER A 39 -3.87 12.78 16.99
C SER A 39 -3.40 14.15 16.48
N THR A 40 -2.70 14.20 15.33
CA THR A 40 -2.25 15.48 14.77
C THR A 40 -3.42 16.26 14.16
N PRO A 41 -3.35 17.61 14.11
CA PRO A 41 -4.38 18.44 13.46
C PRO A 41 -4.63 18.02 11.99
N VAL A 42 -3.58 17.55 11.31
CA VAL A 42 -3.65 17.04 9.94
C VAL A 42 -4.43 15.72 9.89
N ALA A 43 -4.13 14.75 10.75
CA ALA A 43 -4.85 13.47 10.81
C ALA A 43 -6.34 13.64 11.16
N VAL A 44 -6.68 14.58 12.05
CA VAL A 44 -8.08 14.91 12.38
C VAL A 44 -8.81 15.52 11.18
N SER A 45 -8.17 16.46 10.47
CA SER A 45 -8.74 17.06 9.25
C SER A 45 -8.98 16.02 8.16
N MET A 46 -8.01 15.12 7.93
CA MET A 46 -8.15 14.01 6.97
C MET A 46 -9.30 13.06 7.35
N ARG A 47 -9.40 12.66 8.62
CA ARG A 47 -10.51 11.84 9.13
C ARG A 47 -11.89 12.46 8.89
N ASN A 48 -12.02 13.76 9.14
CA ASN A 48 -13.26 14.49 8.88
C ASN A 48 -13.58 14.56 7.38
N GLN A 49 -12.55 14.73 6.55
CA GLN A 49 -12.70 14.78 5.10
C GLN A 49 -13.08 13.42 4.50
N VAL A 50 -12.49 12.31 4.98
CA VAL A 50 -12.89 10.93 4.63
C VAL A 50 -14.36 10.74 4.98
N LYS A 51 -14.77 11.06 6.21
CA LYS A 51 -16.16 10.91 6.66
C LYS A 51 -17.12 11.69 5.77
N LYS A 52 -16.81 12.96 5.47
CA LYS A 52 -17.62 13.79 4.58
C LYS A 52 -17.77 13.20 3.17
N MET A 53 -16.71 12.58 2.64
CA MET A 53 -16.75 11.97 1.31
C MET A 53 -17.57 10.67 1.29
N ILE A 54 -17.45 9.86 2.35
CA ILE A 54 -18.30 8.67 2.54
C ILE A 54 -19.77 9.09 2.63
N ASP A 55 -20.09 10.11 3.43
CA ASP A 55 -21.45 10.64 3.60
C ASP A 55 -22.01 11.21 2.28
N SER A 56 -21.13 11.73 1.41
CA SER A 56 -21.50 12.20 0.06
C SER A 56 -21.65 11.08 -0.97
N GLY A 57 -21.48 9.81 -0.58
CA GLY A 57 -21.66 8.65 -1.46
C GLY A 57 -20.49 8.41 -2.43
N LYS A 58 -19.33 9.02 -2.20
CA LYS A 58 -18.13 8.80 -3.02
C LYS A 58 -17.62 7.37 -2.88
N THR A 59 -17.01 6.85 -3.94
CA THR A 59 -16.34 5.55 -3.95
C THR A 59 -14.96 5.62 -3.30
N ASP A 60 -14.40 4.48 -2.91
CA ASP A 60 -13.09 4.41 -2.26
C ASP A 60 -11.98 4.89 -3.21
N GLU A 61 -12.11 4.61 -4.51
CA GLU A 61 -11.20 5.07 -5.55
C GLU A 61 -11.21 6.59 -5.71
N GLU A 62 -12.39 7.24 -5.67
CA GLU A 62 -12.49 8.69 -5.72
C GLU A 62 -11.86 9.35 -4.49
N ILE A 63 -12.04 8.73 -3.31
CA ILE A 63 -11.44 9.18 -2.07
C ILE A 63 -9.92 9.07 -2.15
N ASP A 64 -9.41 7.94 -2.64
CA ASP A 64 -7.98 7.71 -2.87
C ASP A 64 -7.39 8.77 -3.81
N GLN A 65 -8.00 9.01 -4.96
CA GLN A 65 -7.53 10.01 -5.93
C GLN A 65 -7.47 11.41 -5.32
N TYR A 66 -8.49 11.81 -4.56
CA TYR A 66 -8.50 13.10 -3.85
C TYR A 66 -7.31 13.23 -2.88
N PHE A 67 -6.99 12.18 -2.12
CA PHE A 67 -5.87 12.19 -1.20
C PHE A 67 -4.51 12.12 -1.91
N ILE A 68 -4.39 11.40 -3.03
CA ILE A 68 -3.17 11.35 -3.85
C ILE A 68 -2.87 12.70 -4.50
N GLU A 69 -3.88 13.36 -5.09
CA GLU A 69 -3.71 14.67 -5.72
C GLU A 69 -3.25 15.73 -4.73
N ARG A 70 -3.65 15.62 -3.46
CA ARG A 70 -3.37 16.62 -2.42
C ARG A 70 -2.14 16.32 -1.56
N PHE A 71 -1.86 15.05 -1.29
CA PHE A 71 -0.82 14.60 -0.35
C PHE A 71 0.25 13.70 -1.00
N GLY A 72 0.08 13.31 -2.27
CA GLY A 72 1.02 12.50 -3.04
C GLY A 72 0.77 10.99 -2.96
N GLU A 73 1.46 10.23 -3.83
CA GLU A 73 1.32 8.77 -3.97
C GLU A 73 1.73 7.98 -2.71
N GLY A 74 2.45 8.61 -1.76
CA GLY A 74 2.93 7.99 -0.52
C GLY A 74 1.94 8.00 0.66
N VAL A 75 0.71 8.50 0.46
CA VAL A 75 -0.28 8.64 1.54
C VAL A 75 -0.93 7.30 1.93
N LYS A 76 -0.95 6.33 1.02
CA LYS A 76 -1.54 5.00 1.24
C LYS A 76 -0.46 4.02 1.75
N LEU A 77 -0.79 3.22 2.77
CA LEU A 77 0.09 2.17 3.30
C LEU A 77 0.41 1.12 2.24
N SER A 78 -0.56 0.81 1.38
CA SER A 78 -0.39 -0.09 0.25
C SER A 78 0.08 0.69 -0.97
N PRO A 79 1.20 0.32 -1.61
CA PRO A 79 1.56 0.90 -2.90
C PRO A 79 0.43 0.58 -3.88
N ILE A 80 -0.12 1.62 -4.49
CA ILE A 80 -1.00 1.50 -5.66
C ILE A 80 -0.25 0.57 -6.62
N LYS A 81 -0.92 -0.44 -7.18
CA LYS A 81 -0.36 -1.27 -8.25
C LYS A 81 -0.22 -0.42 -9.52
N SER A 82 0.65 0.59 -9.47
CA SER A 82 1.10 1.36 -10.59
C SER A 82 1.91 0.40 -11.45
N GLN A 83 1.46 0.21 -12.69
CA GLN A 83 2.15 -0.64 -13.68
C GLN A 83 3.62 -0.22 -13.88
N LYS A 84 3.99 1.00 -13.48
CA LYS A 84 5.37 1.52 -13.55
C LYS A 84 6.34 0.79 -12.63
N HIS A 85 5.88 0.16 -11.55
CA HIS A 85 6.75 -0.65 -10.66
C HIS A 85 7.11 -2.03 -11.24
N GLY A 86 6.42 -2.50 -12.29
CA GLY A 86 6.74 -3.79 -12.92
C GLY A 86 8.08 -3.80 -13.65
N ALA A 87 8.48 -2.66 -14.24
CA ALA A 87 9.73 -2.56 -14.98
C ALA A 87 10.97 -2.67 -14.07
N LEU A 88 10.90 -2.12 -12.85
CA LEU A 88 12.00 -2.22 -11.87
C LEU A 88 12.24 -3.67 -11.42
N TRP A 89 11.20 -4.50 -11.46
CA TRP A 89 11.28 -5.91 -11.06
C TRP A 89 11.90 -6.82 -12.13
N LEU A 90 12.01 -6.34 -13.38
CA LEU A 90 12.73 -7.07 -14.45
C LEU A 90 14.25 -6.98 -14.31
N PHE A 91 14.75 -5.94 -13.64
CA PHE A 91 16.18 -5.72 -13.41
C PHE A 91 16.88 -6.91 -12.71
N PRO A 92 16.38 -7.44 -11.58
CA PRO A 92 17.00 -8.61 -10.94
C PRO A 92 16.96 -9.88 -11.81
N GLY A 93 15.92 -10.08 -12.62
CA GLY A 93 15.84 -11.23 -13.54
C GLY A 93 16.90 -11.18 -14.65
N LEU A 94 17.11 -9.99 -15.24
CA LEU A 94 18.12 -9.76 -16.28
C LEU A 94 19.55 -9.98 -15.76
N LEU A 95 19.85 -9.48 -14.55
CA LEU A 95 21.15 -9.66 -13.91
C LEU A 95 21.45 -11.14 -13.65
N PHE A 96 20.47 -11.89 -13.15
CA PHE A 96 20.61 -13.32 -12.91
C PHE A 96 20.88 -14.10 -14.19
N LEU A 97 20.12 -13.84 -15.26
CA LEU A 97 20.33 -14.48 -16.57
C LEU A 97 21.71 -14.18 -17.15
N TRP A 98 22.19 -12.95 -17.00
CA TRP A 98 23.53 -12.56 -17.47
C TRP A 98 24.65 -13.28 -16.70
N LEU A 99 24.50 -13.41 -15.38
CA LEU A 99 25.45 -14.10 -14.51
C LEU A 99 25.50 -15.62 -14.80
N VAL A 100 24.34 -16.26 -14.92
CA VAL A 100 24.26 -17.68 -15.29
C VAL A 100 24.88 -17.92 -16.67
N ARG A 101 24.60 -17.06 -17.64
CA ARG A 101 25.14 -17.16 -19.00
C ARG A 101 26.66 -17.05 -19.03
N THR A 102 27.26 -16.11 -18.29
CA THR A 102 28.73 -15.94 -18.25
C THR A 102 29.44 -17.10 -17.54
N VAL A 103 28.85 -17.62 -16.44
CA VAL A 103 29.37 -18.79 -15.74
C VAL A 103 29.32 -20.04 -16.62
N LEU A 104 28.20 -20.31 -17.30
CA LEU A 104 28.08 -21.47 -18.20
C LEU A 104 29.07 -21.41 -19.37
N ILE A 105 29.30 -20.23 -19.95
CA ILE A 105 30.27 -20.06 -21.04
C ILE A 105 31.69 -20.36 -20.53
N LYS A 106 32.05 -19.86 -19.34
CA LYS A 106 33.38 -20.07 -18.77
C LYS A 106 33.60 -21.52 -18.34
N PHE A 107 32.58 -22.19 -17.81
CA PHE A 107 32.65 -23.62 -17.45
C PHE A 107 32.77 -24.55 -18.66
N ARG A 108 32.26 -24.15 -19.83
CA ARG A 108 32.42 -24.89 -21.08
C ARG A 108 33.79 -24.67 -21.75
N ASN A 109 34.50 -23.62 -21.37
CA ASN A 109 35.81 -23.23 -21.93
C ASN A 109 37.00 -23.59 -21.03
N LEU A 110 36.74 -24.24 -19.89
CA LEU A 110 37.70 -24.83 -18.95
C LEU A 110 37.68 -26.35 -19.12
#